data_AF-A0A315WHL9-F1
#
_entry.id   AF-A0A315WHL9-F1
#
_cell.length_a   1.000
_cell.length_b   1.000
_cell.length_c   1.000
_cell.angle_alpha   90.00
_cell.angle_beta   90.00
_cell.angle_gamma   90.00
#
_symmetry.space_group_name_H-M   'P 1'
#
loop_
_entity.id
_entity.type
_entity.pdbx_description
1 polymer ?
#
loop_
_entity_poly.entity_id
_entity_poly.type
_entity_poly.pdbx_seq_one_letter_code
_entity_poly.pdbx_strand_id
1 'polypeptide(L)'
;MSAVRRSVSEAFWAMCAADSLSMPVHWYYNVQDISRDFGGWISGFNAPADRHPSSILTLSNTAGSGRTAWSTGAGRANVVGSVILHDKLDLWRSSNGSVHYHQGTSAQNRSCARTGLQAGDNTLNILCSLRAARSIVSGRFADVSQPEVRAAVLSDYVRFLTTPGSHTDTYAESFHRSFFADWQDGRPTSPSEVLKFAEERSKQMMRSRSPDSQLDAIGCLPTILPFVLLSASANQDEAVLAAVEFVKLTHPHPKVPEYVTIYSRALHAVLGGASVRQQAEFALKRLEAWDACQSYSCKAARSVRTASAALGKLC
;
A
#
# COMPACT_ATOMS: atom_id res chain seq x y z
N MET A 1 28.04 -11.58 -6.81
CA MET A 1 26.58 -11.30 -6.91
C MET A 1 25.76 -12.04 -5.85
N SER A 2 26.02 -11.86 -4.54
CA SER A 2 25.30 -12.60 -3.47
C SER A 2 24.59 -11.70 -2.43
N ALA A 3 25.10 -10.50 -2.14
CA ALA A 3 24.54 -9.61 -1.10
C ALA A 3 23.27 -8.87 -1.55
N VAL A 4 23.31 -8.13 -2.67
CA VAL A 4 22.14 -7.36 -3.16
C VAL A 4 20.93 -8.25 -3.43
N ARG A 5 21.14 -9.43 -4.05
CA ARG A 5 20.07 -10.41 -4.28
C ARG A 5 19.44 -10.90 -2.97
N ARG A 6 20.27 -11.10 -1.93
CA ARG A 6 19.79 -11.45 -0.59
C ARG A 6 18.99 -10.29 -0.01
N SER A 7 19.50 -9.06 -0.03
CA SER A 7 18.79 -7.87 0.45
C SER A 7 17.44 -7.66 -0.23
N VAL A 8 17.37 -7.87 -1.54
CA VAL A 8 16.11 -7.81 -2.30
C VAL A 8 15.12 -8.88 -1.85
N SER A 9 15.58 -10.12 -1.70
CA SER A 9 14.73 -11.21 -1.21
C SER A 9 14.24 -10.96 0.22
N GLU A 10 15.11 -10.50 1.11
CA GLU A 10 14.80 -10.16 2.49
C GLU A 10 13.82 -8.98 2.56
N ALA A 11 13.97 -7.98 1.69
CA ALA A 11 13.04 -6.85 1.62
C ALA A 11 11.62 -7.29 1.22
N PHE A 12 11.47 -8.20 0.25
CA PHE A 12 10.15 -8.75 -0.10
C PHE A 12 9.52 -9.54 1.06
N TRP A 13 10.30 -10.38 1.74
CA TRP A 13 9.81 -11.11 2.92
C TRP A 13 9.44 -10.18 4.07
N ALA A 14 10.30 -9.19 4.36
CA ALA A 14 10.09 -8.22 5.43
C ALA A 14 8.84 -7.36 5.16
N MET A 15 8.60 -6.95 3.91
CA MET A 15 7.38 -6.26 3.51
C MET A 15 6.13 -7.08 3.84
N CYS A 16 6.13 -8.38 3.49
CA CYS A 16 4.99 -9.26 3.76
C CYS A 16 4.79 -9.47 5.27
N ALA A 17 5.86 -9.77 6.00
CA ALA A 17 5.80 -9.99 7.44
C ALA A 17 5.36 -8.74 8.20
N ALA A 18 5.88 -7.56 7.84
CA ALA A 18 5.54 -6.30 8.51
C ALA A 18 4.07 -5.92 8.30
N ASP A 19 3.56 -6.09 7.08
CA ASP A 19 2.16 -5.84 6.76
C ASP A 19 1.22 -6.80 7.48
N SER A 20 1.48 -8.12 7.45
CA SER A 20 0.68 -9.11 8.18
C SER A 20 0.70 -8.92 9.69
N LEU A 21 1.84 -8.47 10.24
CA LEU A 21 1.97 -8.16 11.67
C LEU A 21 1.16 -6.92 12.06
N SER A 22 1.09 -5.92 11.18
CA SER A 22 0.47 -4.62 11.46
C SER A 22 -1.01 -4.56 11.07
N MET A 23 -1.44 -5.40 10.14
CA MET A 23 -2.81 -5.54 9.65
C MET A 23 -3.89 -5.60 10.75
N PRO A 24 -3.76 -6.40 11.84
CA PRO A 24 -4.81 -6.51 12.85
C PRO A 24 -5.00 -5.26 13.71
N VAL A 25 -4.07 -4.30 13.65
CA VAL A 25 -4.13 -3.03 14.41
C VAL A 25 -4.27 -1.81 13.51
N HIS A 26 -4.53 -2.02 12.21
CA HIS A 26 -4.71 -0.93 11.26
C HIS A 26 -5.92 -0.06 11.65
N TRP A 27 -5.71 1.26 11.67
CA TRP A 27 -6.68 2.31 12.08
C TRP A 27 -7.02 2.40 13.57
N TYR A 28 -6.27 1.73 14.45
CA TYR A 28 -6.33 2.01 15.88
C TYR A 28 -5.74 3.40 16.17
N TYR A 29 -6.59 4.35 16.58
CA TYR A 29 -6.15 5.71 16.92
C TYR A 29 -5.60 5.83 18.34
N ASN A 30 -5.94 4.89 19.22
CA ASN A 30 -5.43 4.81 20.57
C ASN A 30 -4.64 3.52 20.76
N VAL A 31 -3.34 3.63 21.05
CA VAL A 31 -2.46 2.46 21.23
C VAL A 31 -2.84 1.58 22.42
N GLN A 32 -3.55 2.11 23.42
CA GLN A 32 -4.02 1.29 24.55
C GLN A 32 -5.16 0.35 24.16
N ASP A 33 -5.93 0.72 23.13
CA ASP A 33 -6.97 -0.14 22.60
C ASP A 33 -6.37 -1.41 21.98
N ILE A 34 -5.19 -1.31 21.36
CA ILE A 34 -4.44 -2.47 20.86
C ILE A 34 -4.13 -3.43 22.01
N SER A 35 -3.55 -2.91 23.10
CA SER A 35 -3.18 -3.73 24.26
C SER A 35 -4.40 -4.44 24.87
N ARG A 36 -5.52 -3.72 24.99
CA ARG A 36 -6.77 -4.29 25.51
C ARG A 36 -7.32 -5.38 24.60
N ASP A 37 -7.45 -5.09 23.31
CA ASP A 37 -8.18 -5.95 22.37
C ASP A 37 -7.40 -7.23 22.00
N PHE A 38 -6.06 -7.21 22.17
CA PHE A 38 -5.18 -8.37 21.93
C PHE A 38 -4.61 -9.02 23.19
N GLY A 39 -5.06 -8.63 24.39
CA GLY A 39 -4.58 -9.20 25.65
C GLY A 39 -3.11 -8.90 25.95
N GLY A 40 -2.60 -7.77 25.48
CA GLY A 40 -1.21 -7.34 25.53
C GLY A 40 -0.74 -6.73 24.20
N TRP A 41 0.55 -6.39 24.12
CA TRP A 41 1.14 -5.89 22.88
C TRP A 41 1.28 -7.01 21.84
N ILE A 42 0.84 -6.74 20.60
CA ILE A 42 1.02 -7.67 19.49
C ILE A 42 2.51 -7.98 19.29
N SER A 43 2.83 -9.27 19.17
CA SER A 43 4.20 -9.77 18.99
C SER A 43 4.31 -10.86 17.93
N GLY A 44 3.19 -11.17 17.25
CA GLY A 44 3.09 -12.18 16.21
C GLY A 44 1.89 -11.92 15.30
N PHE A 45 1.68 -12.82 14.35
CA PHE A 45 0.58 -12.70 13.40
C PHE A 45 -0.76 -13.00 14.07
N ASN A 46 -1.64 -11.99 14.06
CA ASN A 46 -2.98 -12.10 14.63
C ASN A 46 -4.01 -11.85 13.53
N ALA A 47 -5.18 -12.47 13.69
CA ALA A 47 -6.35 -12.10 12.90
C ALA A 47 -6.84 -10.70 13.33
N PRO A 48 -7.55 -9.96 12.46
CA PRO A 48 -8.27 -8.75 12.87
C PRO A 48 -9.21 -9.06 14.03
N ALA A 49 -9.37 -8.13 14.97
CA ALA A 49 -10.39 -8.23 16.00
C ALA A 49 -11.80 -8.15 15.38
N ASP A 50 -12.77 -8.86 15.96
CA ASP A 50 -14.18 -8.89 15.50
C ASP A 50 -14.88 -7.51 15.57
N ARG A 51 -14.34 -6.62 16.40
CA ARG A 51 -14.78 -5.25 16.56
C ARG A 51 -13.58 -4.33 16.56
N HIS A 52 -13.69 -3.22 15.86
CA HIS A 52 -12.71 -2.17 15.84
C HIS A 52 -13.21 -0.95 16.63
N PRO A 53 -12.48 -0.50 17.67
CA PRO A 53 -12.96 0.45 18.67
C PRO A 53 -13.19 1.87 18.11
N SER A 54 -12.49 2.22 17.04
CA SER A 54 -12.55 3.54 16.41
C SER A 54 -12.85 3.48 14.92
N SER A 55 -13.68 2.51 14.50
CA SER A 55 -13.97 2.34 13.06
C SER A 55 -14.71 3.55 12.50
N ILE A 56 -14.18 4.08 11.40
CA ILE A 56 -14.84 5.10 10.58
C ILE A 56 -15.09 4.60 9.16
N LEU A 57 -15.09 3.27 8.96
CA LEU A 57 -15.25 2.67 7.64
C LEU A 57 -16.52 3.16 6.93
N THR A 58 -17.62 3.30 7.68
CA THR A 58 -18.93 3.76 7.19
C THR A 58 -18.94 5.20 6.67
N LEU A 59 -17.96 6.02 7.06
CA LEU A 59 -17.81 7.38 6.57
C LEU A 59 -17.10 7.43 5.21
N SER A 60 -16.45 6.33 4.80
CA SER A 60 -15.64 6.28 3.59
C SER A 60 -16.51 6.22 2.34
N ASN A 61 -16.12 6.97 1.30
CA ASN A 61 -16.82 6.98 0.04
C ASN A 61 -16.63 5.66 -0.71
N THR A 62 -17.72 4.97 -1.02
CA THR A 62 -17.73 3.68 -1.74
C THR A 62 -17.73 3.84 -3.26
N ALA A 63 -17.89 5.06 -3.76
CA ALA A 63 -17.84 5.44 -5.17
C ALA A 63 -16.54 6.17 -5.57
N GLY A 64 -15.59 6.36 -4.66
CA GLY A 64 -14.35 7.10 -4.92
C GLY A 64 -13.46 7.31 -3.69
N SER A 65 -12.59 8.32 -3.73
CA SER A 65 -11.70 8.68 -2.63
C SER A 65 -12.41 9.38 -1.47
N GLY A 66 -11.76 9.38 -0.31
CA GLY A 66 -12.15 10.20 0.84
C GLY A 66 -13.44 9.78 1.52
N ARG A 67 -14.12 10.75 2.14
CA ARG A 67 -15.38 10.57 2.87
C ARG A 67 -16.59 10.95 2.02
N THR A 68 -17.70 10.25 2.22
CA THR A 68 -18.95 10.49 1.47
C THR A 68 -19.43 11.93 1.60
N ALA A 69 -19.41 12.50 2.82
CA ALA A 69 -19.88 13.86 3.10
C ALA A 69 -19.06 14.97 2.44
N TRP A 70 -17.84 14.67 1.98
CA TRP A 70 -16.93 15.64 1.36
C TRP A 70 -16.67 15.33 -0.11
N SER A 71 -17.34 14.32 -0.67
CA SER A 71 -17.17 13.97 -2.07
C SER A 71 -18.01 14.91 -2.93
N THR A 72 -17.38 15.49 -3.95
CA THR A 72 -18.06 16.30 -4.97
C THR A 72 -18.80 15.43 -6.01
N GLY A 73 -18.60 14.11 -5.97
CA GLY A 73 -19.20 13.12 -6.87
C GLY A 73 -20.50 12.49 -6.35
N ALA A 74 -21.34 13.26 -5.65
CA ALA A 74 -22.66 12.80 -5.23
C ALA A 74 -23.43 12.25 -6.45
N GLY A 75 -23.69 10.94 -6.48
CA GLY A 75 -24.41 10.26 -7.56
C GLY A 75 -23.59 9.32 -8.45
N ARG A 76 -22.25 9.20 -8.28
CA ARG A 76 -21.50 8.14 -8.98
C ARG A 76 -21.86 6.76 -8.41
N ALA A 77 -21.89 5.75 -9.28
CA ALA A 77 -22.09 4.36 -8.87
C ALA A 77 -20.96 3.91 -7.95
N ASN A 78 -21.29 3.12 -6.92
CA ASN A 78 -20.29 2.51 -6.06
C ASN A 78 -19.32 1.69 -6.92
N VAL A 79 -18.03 1.73 -6.57
CA VAL A 79 -17.03 0.80 -7.07
C VAL A 79 -16.81 -0.35 -6.08
N VAL A 80 -16.95 -0.08 -4.78
CA VAL A 80 -16.91 -1.11 -3.74
C VAL A 80 -18.15 -1.99 -3.84
N GLY A 81 -17.94 -3.30 -3.88
CA GLY A 81 -18.98 -4.33 -4.00
C GLY A 81 -19.36 -4.70 -5.43
N SER A 82 -19.07 -3.84 -6.41
CA SER A 82 -19.53 -3.99 -7.81
C SER A 82 -18.38 -4.05 -8.84
N VAL A 83 -17.30 -3.29 -8.62
CA VAL A 83 -16.12 -3.21 -9.49
C VAL A 83 -14.89 -3.75 -8.79
N ILE A 84 -14.73 -3.43 -7.51
CA ILE A 84 -13.67 -3.93 -6.63
C ILE A 84 -14.28 -4.37 -5.30
N LEU A 85 -13.56 -5.15 -4.50
CA LEU A 85 -14.07 -5.65 -3.23
C LEU A 85 -15.47 -6.31 -3.40
N HIS A 86 -15.62 -7.16 -4.42
CA HIS A 86 -16.90 -7.78 -4.78
C HIS A 86 -17.61 -8.37 -3.56
N ASP A 87 -18.92 -8.10 -3.47
CA ASP A 87 -19.82 -8.57 -2.41
C ASP A 87 -19.51 -8.06 -0.99
N LYS A 88 -18.70 -7.00 -0.85
CA LYS A 88 -18.27 -6.46 0.46
C LYS A 88 -18.87 -5.10 0.81
N LEU A 89 -19.81 -4.57 0.00
CA LEU A 89 -20.41 -3.25 0.22
C LEU A 89 -21.13 -3.12 1.58
N ASP A 90 -21.76 -4.19 2.05
CA ASP A 90 -22.51 -4.16 3.32
C ASP A 90 -21.61 -3.92 4.54
N LEU A 91 -20.35 -4.39 4.50
CA LEU A 91 -19.36 -4.10 5.53
C LEU A 91 -19.05 -2.60 5.61
N TRP A 92 -19.03 -1.92 4.46
CA TRP A 92 -18.79 -0.49 4.34
C TRP A 92 -20.01 0.35 4.71
N ARG A 93 -21.20 -0.23 4.77
CA ARG A 93 -22.45 0.45 5.11
C ARG A 93 -23.06 -0.02 6.43
N SER A 94 -22.33 -0.86 7.17
CA SER A 94 -22.82 -1.47 8.40
C SER A 94 -23.21 -0.42 9.43
N SER A 95 -24.42 -0.52 9.97
CA SER A 95 -24.89 0.33 11.07
C SER A 95 -24.22 0.01 12.42
N ASN A 96 -23.45 -1.08 12.52
CA ASN A 96 -22.81 -1.51 13.77
C ASN A 96 -21.71 -0.56 14.25
N GLY A 97 -21.16 0.30 13.39
CA GLY A 97 -20.17 1.32 13.74
C GLY A 97 -18.81 0.80 14.23
N SER A 98 -18.60 -0.51 14.28
CA SER A 98 -17.40 -1.14 14.85
C SER A 98 -16.78 -2.18 13.92
N VAL A 99 -17.06 -2.12 12.61
CA VAL A 99 -16.51 -3.08 11.64
C VAL A 99 -15.02 -2.83 11.49
N HIS A 100 -14.19 -3.84 11.73
CA HIS A 100 -12.76 -3.76 11.42
C HIS A 100 -12.54 -3.71 9.91
N TYR A 101 -11.59 -2.89 9.45
CA TYR A 101 -11.33 -2.64 8.04
C TYR A 101 -11.05 -3.92 7.24
N HIS A 102 -10.34 -4.86 7.86
CA HIS A 102 -9.93 -6.14 7.27
C HIS A 102 -10.76 -7.37 7.71
N GLN A 103 -11.82 -7.20 8.51
CA GLN A 103 -12.64 -8.34 8.92
C GLN A 103 -13.68 -8.74 7.87
N GLY A 104 -13.96 -10.03 7.81
CA GLY A 104 -15.06 -10.58 7.01
C GLY A 104 -16.42 -10.40 7.66
N THR A 105 -17.44 -10.93 7.00
CA THR A 105 -18.77 -11.08 7.59
C THR A 105 -18.84 -12.35 8.43
N SER A 106 -19.33 -12.27 9.68
CA SER A 106 -19.57 -13.46 10.51
C SER A 106 -20.95 -14.10 10.27
N ALA A 107 -21.80 -13.50 9.43
CA ALA A 107 -23.20 -13.88 9.31
C ALA A 107 -23.61 -14.33 7.89
N GLN A 108 -23.97 -15.61 7.80
CA GLN A 108 -25.17 -16.09 7.10
C GLN A 108 -25.30 -15.98 5.57
N ASN A 109 -24.24 -16.13 4.76
CA ASN A 109 -24.44 -16.62 3.39
C ASN A 109 -23.49 -17.77 3.04
N ARG A 110 -24.04 -19.00 3.14
CA ARG A 110 -23.38 -20.30 3.05
C ARG A 110 -23.03 -20.73 1.62
N SER A 111 -22.47 -19.84 0.80
CA SER A 111 -22.08 -20.23 -0.55
C SER A 111 -20.79 -19.52 -0.98
N CYS A 112 -19.67 -20.16 -0.64
CA CYS A 112 -18.37 -20.02 -1.31
C CYS A 112 -17.63 -18.67 -1.20
N ALA A 113 -17.07 -18.38 -0.03
CA ALA A 113 -15.67 -17.97 0.17
C ALA A 113 -15.48 -17.45 1.60
N ARG A 114 -14.31 -17.72 2.20
CA ARG A 114 -13.89 -17.07 3.44
C ARG A 114 -13.75 -15.57 3.16
N THR A 115 -14.53 -14.71 3.82
CA THR A 115 -14.38 -13.24 3.71
C THR A 115 -13.48 -12.74 4.84
N GLY A 116 -12.69 -11.70 4.57
CA GLY A 116 -11.78 -11.10 5.56
C GLY A 116 -10.40 -11.75 5.63
N LEU A 117 -9.47 -10.99 6.21
CA LEU A 117 -8.10 -11.44 6.44
C LEU A 117 -7.99 -12.29 7.71
N GLN A 118 -7.01 -13.18 7.74
CA GLN A 118 -6.65 -14.03 8.87
C GLN A 118 -5.25 -13.70 9.38
N ALA A 119 -4.85 -14.34 10.47
CA ALA A 119 -3.48 -14.27 10.96
C ALA A 119 -2.50 -14.68 9.85
N GLY A 120 -1.59 -13.78 9.50
CA GLY A 120 -0.55 -14.00 8.49
C GLY A 120 -0.95 -13.62 7.06
N ASP A 121 -2.19 -13.19 6.83
CA ASP A 121 -2.58 -12.67 5.52
C ASP A 121 -1.98 -11.28 5.29
N ASN A 122 -1.76 -10.93 4.02
CA ASN A 122 -1.36 -9.59 3.61
C ASN A 122 -2.56 -8.74 3.19
N THR A 123 -2.47 -7.44 3.44
CA THR A 123 -3.44 -6.45 2.99
C THR A 123 -3.40 -6.28 1.47
N LEU A 124 -4.45 -5.67 0.93
CA LEU A 124 -4.63 -5.44 -0.50
C LEU A 124 -3.43 -4.73 -1.15
N ASN A 125 -2.80 -3.78 -0.45
CA ASN A 125 -1.66 -3.03 -0.96
C ASN A 125 -0.44 -3.93 -1.21
N ILE A 126 -0.13 -4.80 -0.25
CA ILE A 126 1.00 -5.73 -0.38
C ILE A 126 0.70 -6.81 -1.41
N LEU A 127 -0.55 -7.28 -1.49
CA LEU A 127 -0.96 -8.16 -2.57
C LEU A 127 -0.75 -7.49 -3.94
N CYS A 128 -1.16 -6.22 -4.11
CA CYS A 128 -0.90 -5.46 -5.34
C CYS A 128 0.60 -5.32 -5.63
N SER A 129 1.43 -5.07 -4.61
CA SER A 129 2.89 -4.98 -4.74
C SER A 129 3.52 -6.30 -5.20
N LEU A 130 3.16 -7.42 -4.56
CA LEU A 130 3.63 -8.75 -4.95
C LEU A 130 3.21 -9.13 -6.37
N ARG A 131 2.01 -8.73 -6.77
CA ARG A 131 1.51 -8.93 -8.13
C ARG A 131 2.28 -8.09 -9.14
N ALA A 132 2.58 -6.83 -8.83
CA ALA A 132 3.44 -6.00 -9.65
C ALA A 132 4.83 -6.63 -9.83
N ALA A 133 5.45 -7.13 -8.75
CA ALA A 133 6.71 -7.86 -8.82
C ALA A 133 6.63 -9.09 -9.74
N ARG A 134 5.54 -9.87 -9.62
CA ARG A 134 5.31 -11.03 -10.50
C ARG A 134 5.17 -10.61 -11.96
N SER A 135 4.39 -9.56 -12.27
CA SER A 135 4.23 -9.05 -13.63
C SER A 135 5.55 -8.58 -14.24
N ILE A 136 6.38 -7.87 -13.48
CA ILE A 136 7.72 -7.42 -13.91
C ILE A 136 8.60 -8.63 -14.25
N VAL A 137 8.70 -9.62 -13.34
CA VAL A 137 9.56 -10.79 -13.53
C VAL A 137 9.05 -11.70 -14.66
N SER A 138 7.74 -11.94 -14.73
CA SER A 138 7.15 -12.83 -15.74
C SER A 138 7.18 -12.22 -17.15
N GLY A 139 7.14 -10.90 -17.28
CA GLY A 139 7.21 -10.22 -18.57
C GLY A 139 8.58 -10.27 -19.25
N ARG A 140 9.66 -10.66 -18.52
CA ARG A 140 11.04 -10.77 -19.03
C ARG A 140 11.52 -9.50 -19.75
N PHE A 141 11.11 -8.34 -19.25
CA PHE A 141 11.51 -7.04 -19.80
C PHE A 141 13.01 -6.84 -19.65
N ALA A 142 13.61 -6.11 -20.60
CA ALA A 142 15.04 -5.80 -20.52
C ALA A 142 15.35 -4.79 -19.41
N ASP A 143 14.42 -3.86 -19.15
CA ASP A 143 14.56 -2.79 -18.16
C ASP A 143 13.20 -2.45 -17.54
N VAL A 144 13.15 -2.15 -16.23
CA VAL A 144 11.91 -1.88 -15.48
C VAL A 144 11.28 -0.52 -15.81
N SER A 145 12.03 0.41 -16.42
CA SER A 145 11.56 1.74 -16.82
C SER A 145 10.73 1.73 -18.11
N GLN A 146 10.78 0.63 -18.86
CA GLN A 146 10.03 0.47 -20.11
C GLN A 146 8.52 0.68 -19.89
N PRO A 147 7.82 1.46 -20.74
CA PRO A 147 6.37 1.65 -20.65
C PRO A 147 5.58 0.34 -20.60
N GLU A 148 6.04 -0.69 -21.30
CA GLU A 148 5.44 -2.03 -21.36
C GLU A 148 5.39 -2.70 -19.99
N VAL A 149 6.35 -2.41 -19.11
CA VAL A 149 6.38 -2.90 -17.73
C VAL A 149 5.21 -2.30 -16.96
N ARG A 150 5.04 -0.98 -17.04
CA ARG A 150 3.92 -0.25 -16.39
C ARG A 150 2.58 -0.71 -16.95
N ALA A 151 2.48 -0.91 -18.26
CA ALA A 151 1.29 -1.47 -18.92
C ALA A 151 0.93 -2.86 -18.39
N ALA A 152 1.90 -3.77 -18.29
CA ALA A 152 1.68 -5.12 -17.80
C ALA A 152 1.27 -5.13 -16.31
N VAL A 153 1.95 -4.34 -15.48
CA VAL A 153 1.60 -4.20 -14.06
C VAL A 153 0.20 -3.62 -13.88
N LEU A 154 -0.17 -2.56 -14.60
CA LEU A 154 -1.49 -1.95 -14.50
C LEU A 154 -2.60 -2.87 -15.02
N SER A 155 -2.39 -3.59 -16.11
CA SER A 155 -3.38 -4.57 -16.60
C SER A 155 -3.59 -5.69 -15.58
N ASP A 156 -2.52 -6.17 -14.94
CA ASP A 156 -2.64 -7.15 -13.87
C ASP A 156 -3.36 -6.60 -12.64
N TYR A 157 -3.07 -5.36 -12.24
CA TYR A 157 -3.74 -4.64 -11.17
C TYR A 157 -5.26 -4.48 -11.42
N VAL A 158 -5.64 -4.06 -12.63
CA VAL A 158 -7.04 -3.97 -13.07
C VAL A 158 -7.69 -5.35 -12.99
N ARG A 159 -7.09 -6.37 -13.63
CA ARG A 159 -7.63 -7.73 -13.63
C ARG A 159 -7.81 -8.28 -12.22
N PHE A 160 -6.81 -8.10 -11.36
CA PHE A 160 -6.83 -8.59 -9.99
C PHE A 160 -7.99 -7.99 -9.20
N LEU A 161 -8.12 -6.66 -9.17
CA LEU A 161 -9.14 -6.02 -8.34
C LEU A 161 -10.55 -6.14 -8.91
N THR A 162 -10.67 -6.31 -10.23
CA THR A 162 -11.96 -6.49 -10.92
C THR A 162 -12.43 -7.93 -11.03
N THR A 163 -11.63 -8.91 -10.62
CA THR A 163 -12.04 -10.32 -10.60
C THR A 163 -12.69 -10.66 -9.25
N PRO A 164 -13.96 -11.11 -9.22
CA PRO A 164 -14.58 -11.61 -8.01
C PRO A 164 -13.78 -12.76 -7.37
N GLY A 165 -13.66 -12.76 -6.04
CA GLY A 165 -12.96 -13.82 -5.30
C GLY A 165 -11.43 -13.85 -5.45
N SER A 166 -10.81 -12.86 -6.13
CA SER A 166 -9.35 -12.81 -6.31
C SER A 166 -8.57 -12.53 -5.02
N HIS A 167 -9.22 -11.94 -4.01
CA HIS A 167 -8.66 -11.66 -2.70
C HIS A 167 -9.75 -11.61 -1.61
N THR A 168 -9.34 -11.84 -0.36
CA THR A 168 -10.25 -11.89 0.80
C THR A 168 -10.39 -10.54 1.51
N ASP A 169 -9.44 -9.60 1.34
CA ASP A 169 -9.46 -8.27 1.99
C ASP A 169 -10.77 -7.50 1.75
N THR A 170 -11.22 -6.81 2.78
CA THR A 170 -12.46 -6.02 2.83
C THR A 170 -12.21 -4.53 2.79
N TYR A 171 -10.95 -4.10 2.82
CA TYR A 171 -10.56 -2.71 2.70
C TYR A 171 -9.77 -2.43 1.43
N ALA A 172 -10.01 -1.27 0.84
CA ALA A 172 -9.21 -0.70 -0.25
C ALA A 172 -9.02 0.79 0.05
N GLU A 173 -7.78 1.28 0.01
CA GLU A 173 -7.48 2.70 0.24
C GLU A 173 -8.14 3.64 -0.79
N SER A 174 -8.15 4.94 -0.47
CA SER A 174 -8.74 5.97 -1.32
C SER A 174 -8.21 5.98 -2.75
N PHE A 175 -6.92 5.68 -2.98
CA PHE A 175 -6.34 5.69 -4.33
C PHE A 175 -6.87 4.54 -5.20
N HIS A 176 -7.11 3.35 -4.64
CA HIS A 176 -7.75 2.25 -5.36
C HIS A 176 -9.15 2.67 -5.79
N ARG A 177 -9.96 3.16 -4.85
CA ARG A 177 -11.35 3.56 -5.13
C ARG A 177 -11.40 4.71 -6.15
N SER A 178 -10.51 5.68 -6.04
CA SER A 178 -10.37 6.79 -7.00
C SER A 178 -9.99 6.30 -8.40
N PHE A 179 -9.02 5.39 -8.52
CA PHE A 179 -8.63 4.80 -9.80
C PHE A 179 -9.80 4.10 -10.49
N PHE A 180 -10.52 3.24 -9.74
CA PHE A 180 -11.65 2.49 -10.31
C PHE A 180 -12.90 3.34 -10.54
N ALA A 181 -13.06 4.43 -9.79
CA ALA A 181 -14.13 5.39 -10.04
C ALA A 181 -14.00 6.02 -11.42
N ASP A 182 -12.79 6.31 -11.89
CA ASP A 182 -12.57 6.83 -13.25
C ASP A 182 -12.53 5.70 -14.29
N TRP A 183 -11.90 4.56 -13.94
CA TRP A 183 -11.75 3.41 -14.86
C TRP A 183 -13.10 2.82 -15.29
N GLN A 184 -14.12 2.81 -14.41
CA GLN A 184 -15.40 2.15 -14.69
C GLN A 184 -16.18 2.74 -15.88
N ASP A 185 -15.82 3.95 -16.33
CA ASP A 185 -16.49 4.63 -17.45
C ASP A 185 -16.06 4.05 -18.81
N GLY A 186 -14.78 3.64 -18.94
CA GLY A 186 -14.24 3.07 -20.18
C GLY A 186 -13.87 1.58 -20.09
N ARG A 187 -13.66 1.06 -18.87
CA ARG A 187 -13.27 -0.33 -18.54
C ARG A 187 -12.18 -0.92 -19.44
N PRO A 188 -11.07 -0.20 -19.73
CA PRO A 188 -9.99 -0.76 -20.53
C PRO A 188 -9.37 -1.97 -19.83
N THR A 189 -9.00 -3.01 -20.60
CA THR A 189 -8.45 -4.26 -20.04
C THR A 189 -7.12 -4.67 -20.65
N SER A 190 -6.86 -4.32 -21.91
CA SER A 190 -5.58 -4.63 -22.54
C SER A 190 -4.45 -3.74 -21.95
N PRO A 191 -3.19 -4.23 -21.88
CA PRO A 191 -2.08 -3.47 -21.30
C PRO A 191 -1.91 -2.06 -21.86
N SER A 192 -1.97 -1.90 -23.19
CA SER A 192 -1.80 -0.61 -23.86
C SER A 192 -2.94 0.36 -23.55
N GLU A 193 -4.18 -0.12 -23.55
CA GLU A 193 -5.36 0.71 -23.23
C GLU A 193 -5.37 1.14 -21.77
N VAL A 194 -5.02 0.23 -20.85
CA VAL A 194 -4.96 0.55 -19.42
C VAL A 194 -3.86 1.57 -19.14
N LEU A 195 -2.69 1.43 -19.76
CA LEU A 195 -1.62 2.42 -19.63
C LEU A 195 -2.06 3.78 -20.15
N LYS A 196 -2.64 3.83 -21.36
CA LYS A 196 -3.14 5.07 -21.96
C LYS A 196 -4.16 5.76 -21.05
N PHE A 197 -5.14 5.01 -20.54
CA PHE A 197 -6.12 5.50 -19.57
C PHE A 197 -5.45 6.08 -18.33
N ALA A 198 -4.51 5.36 -17.72
CA ALA A 198 -3.86 5.80 -16.49
C ALA A 198 -2.99 7.05 -16.70
N GLU A 199 -2.33 7.17 -17.86
CA GLU A 199 -1.57 8.35 -18.24
C GLU A 199 -2.48 9.58 -18.46
N GLU A 200 -3.59 9.41 -19.18
CA GLU A 200 -4.56 10.48 -19.42
C GLU A 200 -5.19 10.95 -18.12
N ARG A 201 -5.65 10.01 -17.29
CA ARG A 201 -6.13 10.25 -15.92
C ARG A 201 -5.10 11.01 -15.09
N SER A 202 -3.85 10.54 -15.06
CA SER A 202 -2.78 11.18 -14.28
C SER A 202 -2.54 12.61 -14.75
N LYS A 203 -2.42 12.83 -16.06
CA LYS A 203 -2.23 14.16 -16.66
C LYS A 203 -3.36 15.12 -16.28
N GLN A 204 -4.61 14.65 -16.27
CA GLN A 204 -5.76 15.46 -15.88
C GLN A 204 -5.72 15.81 -14.39
N MET A 205 -5.52 14.83 -13.51
CA MET A 205 -5.56 15.02 -12.07
C MET A 205 -4.41 15.89 -11.55
N MET A 206 -3.22 15.75 -12.15
CA MET A 206 -2.04 16.56 -11.81
C MET A 206 -2.20 18.04 -12.19
N ARG A 207 -3.15 18.39 -13.08
CA ARG A 207 -3.46 19.78 -13.46
C ARG A 207 -4.52 20.43 -12.56
N SER A 208 -5.12 19.69 -11.64
CA SER A 208 -6.13 20.23 -10.74
C SER A 208 -5.56 21.34 -9.85
N ARG A 209 -6.28 22.45 -9.72
CA ARG A 209 -5.95 23.52 -8.76
C ARG A 209 -6.17 23.10 -7.31
N SER A 210 -6.99 22.08 -7.10
CA SER A 210 -7.28 21.48 -5.79
C SER A 210 -7.03 19.97 -5.88
N PRO A 211 -5.77 19.51 -5.80
CA PRO A 211 -5.45 18.09 -5.82
C PRO A 211 -6.12 17.34 -4.67
N ASP A 212 -6.55 16.11 -4.92
CA ASP A 212 -7.15 15.27 -3.89
C ASP A 212 -6.09 14.82 -2.87
N SER A 213 -6.16 15.37 -1.67
CA SER A 213 -5.23 15.07 -0.58
C SER A 213 -5.29 13.60 -0.12
N GLN A 214 -6.34 12.86 -0.46
CA GLN A 214 -6.45 11.44 -0.16
C GLN A 214 -5.54 10.56 -1.04
N LEU A 215 -4.98 11.13 -2.11
CA LEU A 215 -3.99 10.47 -2.96
C LEU A 215 -2.56 10.76 -2.51
N ASP A 216 -2.38 11.73 -1.62
CA ASP A 216 -1.12 12.06 -0.94
C ASP A 216 -0.93 11.21 0.32
N ALA A 217 -1.01 9.88 0.16
CA ALA A 217 -1.09 8.93 1.26
C ALA A 217 0.06 7.93 1.24
N ILE A 218 0.33 7.31 2.40
CA ILE A 218 1.42 6.35 2.58
C ILE A 218 1.28 5.09 1.71
N GLY A 219 0.06 4.77 1.25
CA GLY A 219 -0.24 3.67 0.32
C GLY A 219 0.55 3.72 -0.99
N CYS A 220 1.13 4.87 -1.35
CA CYS A 220 2.00 4.98 -2.51
C CYS A 220 3.32 4.19 -2.36
N LEU A 221 3.85 4.05 -1.14
CA LEU A 221 5.18 3.46 -0.92
C LEU A 221 5.22 1.95 -1.20
N PRO A 222 4.24 1.13 -0.77
CA PRO A 222 4.24 -0.28 -1.14
C PRO A 222 4.18 -0.54 -2.64
N THR A 223 3.48 0.32 -3.39
CA THR A 223 3.26 0.12 -4.84
C THR A 223 4.54 0.29 -5.68
N ILE A 224 5.53 1.02 -5.17
CA ILE A 224 6.79 1.28 -5.89
C ILE A 224 7.90 0.30 -5.54
N LEU A 225 7.74 -0.50 -4.48
CA LEU A 225 8.79 -1.40 -4.00
C LEU A 225 9.28 -2.35 -5.09
N PRO A 226 8.42 -2.98 -5.92
CA PRO A 226 8.89 -3.88 -6.98
C PRO A 226 9.79 -3.18 -8.01
N PHE A 227 9.48 -1.92 -8.35
CA PHE A 227 10.27 -1.16 -9.31
C PHE A 227 11.67 -0.88 -8.77
N VAL A 228 11.81 -0.53 -7.48
CA VAL A 228 13.12 -0.28 -6.87
C VAL A 228 13.88 -1.57 -6.57
N LEU A 229 13.21 -2.58 -6.00
CA LEU A 229 13.82 -3.84 -5.58
C LEU A 229 14.32 -4.66 -6.78
N LEU A 230 13.54 -4.73 -7.86
CA LEU A 230 13.91 -5.51 -9.05
C LEU A 230 14.90 -4.76 -9.97
N SER A 231 15.13 -3.48 -9.73
CA SER A 231 16.17 -2.68 -10.38
C SER A 231 17.31 -2.29 -9.44
N ALA A 232 17.48 -3.01 -8.32
CA ALA A 232 18.55 -2.73 -7.35
C ALA A 232 19.96 -2.80 -7.94
N SER A 233 20.14 -3.50 -9.07
CA SER A 233 21.41 -3.57 -9.82
C SER A 233 21.53 -2.50 -10.92
N ALA A 234 20.46 -1.77 -11.23
CA ALA A 234 20.46 -0.68 -12.21
C ALA A 234 21.00 0.62 -11.60
N ASN A 235 21.18 1.64 -12.43
CA ASN A 235 21.51 2.98 -11.95
C ASN A 235 20.42 3.49 -11.01
N GLN A 236 20.80 4.17 -9.93
CA GLN A 236 19.86 4.69 -8.95
C GLN A 236 18.81 5.61 -9.59
N ASP A 237 19.21 6.49 -10.51
CA ASP A 237 18.30 7.45 -11.14
C ASP A 237 17.27 6.75 -12.03
N GLU A 238 17.66 5.68 -12.73
CA GLU A 238 16.75 4.85 -13.54
C GLU A 238 15.72 4.12 -12.65
N ALA A 239 16.20 3.49 -11.57
CA ALA A 239 15.34 2.81 -10.58
C ALA A 239 14.32 3.77 -9.95
N VAL A 240 14.78 4.97 -9.57
CA VAL A 240 13.96 6.02 -8.99
C VAL A 240 12.96 6.56 -10.01
N LEU A 241 13.40 6.82 -11.25
CA LEU A 241 12.52 7.30 -12.31
C LEU A 241 11.41 6.29 -12.60
N ALA A 242 11.73 5.00 -12.69
CA ALA A 242 10.74 3.94 -12.91
C ALA A 242 9.68 3.91 -11.80
N ALA A 243 10.10 4.01 -10.53
CA ALA A 243 9.21 4.09 -9.38
C ALA A 243 8.30 5.32 -9.40
N VAL A 244 8.87 6.50 -9.66
CA VAL A 244 8.12 7.78 -9.74
C VAL A 244 7.14 7.76 -10.91
N GLU A 245 7.55 7.25 -12.05
CA GLU A 245 6.70 7.18 -13.24
C GLU A 245 5.54 6.22 -13.05
N PHE A 246 5.73 5.10 -12.35
CA PHE A 246 4.63 4.19 -12.03
C PHE A 246 3.67 4.79 -11.00
N VAL A 247 4.19 5.40 -9.92
CA VAL A 247 3.32 5.89 -8.84
C VAL A 247 2.39 7.00 -9.31
N LYS A 248 2.82 7.84 -10.27
CA LYS A 248 2.00 8.89 -10.87
C LYS A 248 0.72 8.35 -11.53
N LEU A 249 0.74 7.10 -12.01
CA LEU A 249 -0.39 6.47 -12.69
C LEU A 249 -1.48 6.00 -11.71
N THR A 250 -1.12 5.74 -10.45
CA THR A 250 -2.05 5.25 -9.41
C THR A 250 -2.38 6.33 -8.37
N HIS A 251 -1.40 7.17 -8.03
CA HIS A 251 -1.47 8.25 -7.04
C HIS A 251 -1.14 9.62 -7.68
N PRO A 252 -1.96 10.11 -8.62
CA PRO A 252 -1.70 11.40 -9.28
C PRO A 252 -1.96 12.56 -8.31
N HIS A 253 -0.91 12.94 -7.56
CA HIS A 253 -0.89 14.09 -6.67
C HIS A 253 0.46 14.82 -6.78
N PRO A 254 0.52 16.17 -6.81
CA PRO A 254 1.76 16.91 -7.04
C PRO A 254 2.90 16.65 -6.05
N LYS A 255 2.59 16.26 -4.80
CA LYS A 255 3.60 15.99 -3.76
C LYS A 255 4.18 14.58 -3.80
N VAL A 256 3.40 13.61 -4.30
CA VAL A 256 3.78 12.18 -4.27
C VAL A 256 5.10 11.89 -5.01
N PRO A 257 5.40 12.48 -6.19
CA PRO A 257 6.68 12.26 -6.87
C PRO A 257 7.90 12.58 -6.01
N GLU A 258 7.84 13.63 -5.18
CA GLU A 258 8.95 13.98 -4.29
C GLU A 258 9.13 12.95 -3.18
N TYR A 259 8.04 12.55 -2.52
CA TYR A 259 8.09 11.53 -1.46
C TYR A 259 8.64 10.20 -1.98
N VAL A 260 8.17 9.76 -3.15
CA VAL A 260 8.67 8.54 -3.79
C VAL A 260 10.11 8.68 -4.24
N THR A 261 10.53 9.84 -4.74
CA THR A 261 11.95 10.09 -5.09
C THR A 261 12.84 9.90 -3.87
N ILE A 262 12.49 10.52 -2.75
CA ILE A 262 13.28 10.49 -1.51
C ILE A 262 13.35 9.06 -0.97
N TYR A 263 12.20 8.39 -0.86
CA TYR A 263 12.13 7.02 -0.35
C TYR A 263 12.87 6.04 -1.27
N SER A 264 12.70 6.14 -2.58
CA SER A 264 13.32 5.21 -3.55
C SER A 264 14.83 5.36 -3.58
N ARG A 265 15.37 6.58 -3.47
CA ARG A 265 16.82 6.81 -3.35
C ARG A 265 17.38 6.19 -2.07
N ALA A 266 16.71 6.42 -0.94
CA ALA A 266 17.12 5.84 0.34
C ALA A 266 17.09 4.31 0.30
N LEU A 267 16.02 3.71 -0.24
CA LEU A 267 15.88 2.27 -0.37
C LEU A 267 16.96 1.68 -1.30
N HIS A 268 17.16 2.26 -2.48
CA HIS A 268 18.19 1.82 -3.43
C HIS A 268 19.60 1.88 -2.80
N ALA A 269 19.93 2.98 -2.11
CA ALA A 269 21.21 3.11 -1.41
C ALA A 269 21.38 2.05 -0.31
N VAL A 270 20.33 1.78 0.49
CA VAL A 270 20.35 0.75 1.54
C VAL A 270 20.54 -0.64 0.97
N LEU A 271 19.89 -0.97 -0.16
CA LEU A 271 20.11 -2.25 -0.86
C LEU A 271 21.57 -2.40 -1.32
N GLY A 272 22.23 -1.29 -1.67
CA GLY A 272 23.65 -1.20 -1.97
C GLY A 272 24.58 -1.21 -0.75
N GLY A 273 24.05 -1.34 0.47
CA GLY A 273 24.82 -1.42 1.71
C GLY A 273 24.96 -0.09 2.47
N ALA A 274 24.28 0.98 2.06
CA ALA A 274 24.28 2.23 2.82
C ALA A 274 23.55 2.09 4.17
N SER A 275 23.92 2.92 5.14
CA SER A 275 23.29 2.94 6.45
C SER A 275 21.84 3.45 6.37
N VAL A 276 20.88 2.64 6.83
CA VAL A 276 19.47 3.05 6.98
C VAL A 276 19.36 4.34 7.80
N ARG A 277 20.15 4.48 8.86
CA ARG A 277 20.13 5.67 9.72
C ARG A 277 20.52 6.93 8.96
N GLN A 278 21.62 6.88 8.21
CA GLN A 278 22.10 8.04 7.44
C GLN A 278 21.13 8.40 6.32
N GLN A 279 20.58 7.40 5.62
CA GLN A 279 19.60 7.63 4.56
C GLN A 279 18.28 8.21 5.12
N ALA A 280 17.82 7.74 6.28
CA ALA A 280 16.65 8.31 6.96
C ALA A 280 16.90 9.75 7.41
N GLU A 281 18.07 10.06 7.96
CA GLU A 281 18.44 11.43 8.33
C GLU A 281 18.48 12.37 7.11
N PHE A 282 19.10 11.93 6.01
CA PHE A 282 19.12 12.69 4.76
C PHE A 282 17.70 12.96 4.24
N ALA A 283 16.85 11.94 4.22
CA ALA A 283 15.45 12.06 3.81
C ALA A 283 14.68 13.05 4.69
N LEU A 284 14.81 12.94 6.02
CA LEU A 284 14.13 13.83 6.97
C LEU A 284 14.62 15.28 6.87
N LYS A 285 15.91 15.51 6.63
CA LYS A 285 16.45 16.86 6.40
C LYS A 285 15.90 17.47 5.12
N ARG A 286 15.81 16.68 4.04
CA ARG A 286 15.23 17.12 2.78
C ARG A 286 13.74 17.46 2.90
N LEU A 287 13.02 16.77 3.78
CA LEU A 287 11.62 17.04 4.10
C LEU A 287 11.43 18.13 5.17
N GLU A 288 12.51 18.78 5.63
CA GLU A 288 12.47 19.76 6.72
C GLU A 288 11.83 19.22 8.02
N ALA A 289 11.91 17.90 8.23
CA ALA A 289 11.28 17.19 9.34
C ALA A 289 12.30 16.68 10.39
N TRP A 290 13.60 16.90 10.16
CA TRP A 290 14.66 16.36 11.02
C TRP A 290 14.52 16.79 12.48
N ASP A 291 14.28 18.07 12.75
CA ASP A 291 14.25 18.59 14.12
C ASP A 291 13.09 18.00 14.94
N ALA A 292 11.94 17.77 14.29
CA ALA A 292 10.80 17.08 14.91
C ALA A 292 11.08 15.59 15.13
N CYS A 293 11.87 14.97 14.26
CA CYS A 293 12.09 13.52 14.24
C CYS A 293 13.36 13.05 14.98
N GLN A 294 14.33 13.92 15.25
CA GLN A 294 15.64 13.53 15.77
C GLN A 294 15.56 12.77 17.09
N SER A 295 14.60 13.12 17.96
CA SER A 295 14.42 12.48 19.25
C SER A 295 14.00 11.01 19.11
N TYR A 296 13.16 10.70 18.11
CA TYR A 296 12.73 9.34 17.80
C TYR A 296 13.89 8.53 17.20
N SER A 297 14.69 9.13 16.31
CA SER A 297 15.90 8.49 15.77
C SER A 297 16.90 8.13 16.88
N CYS A 298 17.10 9.02 17.85
CA CYS A 298 17.96 8.76 19.02
C CYS A 298 17.41 7.64 19.91
N LYS A 299 16.08 7.58 20.13
CA LYS A 299 15.44 6.51 20.91
C LYS A 299 15.59 5.16 20.21
N ALA A 300 15.35 5.09 18.90
CA ALA A 300 15.49 3.86 18.12
C ALA A 300 16.92 3.28 18.20
N ALA A 301 17.94 4.14 18.11
CA ALA A 301 19.34 3.70 18.23
C ALA A 301 19.69 3.10 19.60
N ARG A 302 19.02 3.54 20.68
CA ARG A 302 19.20 2.97 22.02
C ARG A 302 18.55 1.59 22.13
N SER A 303 17.35 1.42 21.58
CA SER A 303 16.61 0.15 21.62
C SER A 303 17.33 -0.99 20.89
N VAL A 304 18.00 -0.70 19.76
CA VAL A 304 18.79 -1.70 19.03
C VAL A 304 19.98 -2.20 19.87
N ARG A 305 20.62 -1.30 20.63
CA ARG A 305 21.74 -1.68 21.51
C ARG A 305 21.28 -2.57 22.66
N THR A 306 20.12 -2.30 23.25
CA THR A 306 19.54 -3.15 24.31
C THR A 306 19.07 -4.50 23.77
N ALA A 307 18.46 -4.55 22.58
CA ALA A 307 18.05 -5.81 21.95
C ALA A 307 19.26 -6.69 21.57
N SER A 308 20.30 -6.10 20.99
CA SER A 308 21.55 -6.80 20.67
C SER A 308 22.28 -7.30 21.92
N ALA A 309 22.26 -6.52 23.01
CA ALA A 309 22.81 -6.95 24.30
C ALA A 309 21.99 -8.06 24.98
N ALA A 310 20.68 -8.12 24.75
CA ALA A 310 19.83 -9.20 25.25
C ALA A 310 20.04 -10.50 24.47
N LEU A 311 20.19 -10.42 23.14
CA LEU A 311 20.48 -11.57 22.28
C LEU A 311 21.91 -12.12 22.49
N GLY A 312 22.88 -11.25 22.77
CA GLY A 312 24.26 -11.66 23.10
C GLY A 312 24.44 -12.36 24.46
N LYS A 313 23.39 -12.42 25.29
CA LYS A 313 23.37 -13.20 26.55
C LYS A 313 22.68 -14.57 26.41
N LEU A 314 22.18 -14.89 25.22
CA LEU A 314 21.50 -16.15 24.90
C LEU A 314 22.37 -17.11 24.06
N CYS A 315 23.66 -16.81 23.90
CA CYS A 315 24.69 -17.70 23.35
C CYS A 315 25.69 -18.10 24.42
#